data_AF-A0AAV8XUJ8-F1
#
_entry.id   AF-A0AAV8XUJ8-F1
#
_cell.length_a   1.000
_cell.length_b   1.000
_cell.length_c   1.000
_cell.angle_alpha   90.00
_cell.angle_beta   90.00
_cell.angle_gamma   90.00
#
_symmetry.space_group_name_H-M   'P 1'
#
loop_
_entity.id
_entity.type
_entity.pdbx_description
1 polymer ?
#
loop_
_entity_poly.entity_id
_entity_poly.type
_entity_poly.pdbx_seq_one_letter_code
_entity_poly.pdbx_strand_id
1 'polypeptide(L)'
;MTSFKVRCWVCPDVPLLRIFKVMVLPFSGKSCGLEILFKVPLLKRITMWMQYSASQWPVAENLNLAVERMSCELNALSFEYHHETVYGNSAFDEESVMYYMKESEKYDLGAKLCQKYIYNVLDLDEFCTLMVLANLKCFLANISHFLPEDVVNKFQLNDPPSYEDAGNAGEESEVANTENS
;
A
#
# COMPACT_ATOMS: atom_id res chain seq x y z
N MET A 1 -26.91 -11.92 -33.77
CA MET A 1 -25.45 -11.68 -33.86
C MET A 1 -25.20 -10.21 -33.51
N THR A 2 -24.94 -9.91 -32.24
CA THR A 2 -24.63 -8.57 -31.75
C THR A 2 -23.14 -8.45 -31.53
N SER A 3 -22.50 -7.58 -32.32
CA SER A 3 -21.07 -7.29 -32.25
C SER A 3 -20.82 -6.27 -31.13
N PHE A 4 -20.11 -6.67 -30.08
CA PHE A 4 -19.66 -5.75 -29.02
C PHE A 4 -18.36 -5.09 -29.47
N LYS A 5 -18.42 -3.79 -29.73
CA LYS A 5 -17.27 -2.96 -30.08
C LYS A 5 -16.67 -2.43 -28.76
N VAL A 6 -15.64 -3.10 -28.25
CA VAL A 6 -14.87 -2.64 -27.09
C VAL A 6 -14.09 -1.38 -27.51
N ARG A 7 -14.45 -0.23 -26.94
CA ARG A 7 -13.65 1.00 -27.06
C ARG A 7 -12.58 0.97 -25.98
N CYS A 8 -11.32 0.77 -26.38
CA CYS A 8 -10.19 1.08 -25.52
C CYS A 8 -10.13 2.59 -25.30
N TRP A 9 -10.31 3.03 -24.06
CA TRP A 9 -10.00 4.40 -23.68
C TRP A 9 -8.50 4.51 -23.46
N VAL A 10 -7.88 5.45 -24.17
CA VAL A 10 -6.50 5.88 -23.91
C VAL A 10 -6.54 6.66 -22.60
N CYS A 11 -5.86 6.17 -21.57
CA CYS A 11 -5.71 6.89 -20.31
C CYS A 11 -4.96 8.21 -20.57
N PRO A 12 -5.46 9.36 -20.07
CA PRO A 12 -4.66 10.57 -20.01
C PRO A 12 -3.54 10.39 -18.98
N ASP A 13 -2.36 10.92 -19.31
CA ASP A 13 -1.10 10.78 -18.60
C ASP A 13 -1.19 11.01 -17.08
N VAL A 14 -1.24 9.91 -16.32
CA VAL A 14 -0.95 9.90 -14.89
C VAL A 14 0.56 9.64 -14.72
N PRO A 15 1.32 10.47 -13.98
CA PRO A 15 2.78 10.33 -13.86
C PRO A 15 3.27 9.05 -13.17
N LEU A 16 2.38 8.19 -12.66
CA LEU A 16 2.72 6.93 -11.97
C LEU A 16 3.23 5.82 -12.90
N LEU A 17 3.25 6.03 -14.22
CA LEU A 17 3.69 5.03 -15.22
C LEU A 17 5.15 5.15 -15.66
N ARG A 18 5.99 5.98 -15.03
CA ARG A 18 7.41 6.11 -15.43
C ARG A 18 8.37 5.05 -14.86
N ILE A 19 7.92 4.12 -14.00
CA ILE A 19 8.82 3.13 -13.39
C ILE A 19 8.90 1.78 -14.14
N PHE A 20 8.06 1.49 -15.14
CA PHE A 20 8.15 0.19 -15.84
C PHE A 20 8.26 0.33 -17.36
N LYS A 21 9.39 0.87 -17.81
CA LYS A 21 9.92 0.64 -19.16
C LYS A 21 11.17 -0.24 -19.05
N VAL A 22 11.04 -1.44 -18.50
CA VAL A 22 12.08 -2.47 -18.55
C VAL A 22 11.50 -3.78 -19.08
N MET A 23 11.94 -4.10 -20.30
CA MET A 23 11.92 -5.40 -20.99
C MET A 23 10.58 -6.13 -21.16
N VAL A 24 9.94 -5.86 -22.29
CA VAL A 24 9.25 -6.91 -23.05
C VAL A 24 10.07 -7.12 -24.34
N LEU A 25 11.01 -8.07 -24.30
CA LEU A 25 11.56 -8.69 -25.51
C LEU A 25 10.72 -9.93 -25.84
N PRO A 26 10.42 -10.20 -27.12
CA PRO A 26 9.67 -11.39 -27.51
C PRO A 26 10.59 -12.62 -27.45
N PHE A 27 10.29 -13.55 -26.55
CA PHE A 27 10.90 -14.88 -26.56
C PHE A 27 10.25 -15.71 -27.69
N SER A 28 10.92 -15.75 -28.83
CA SER A 28 10.63 -16.70 -29.90
C SER A 28 11.41 -17.99 -29.66
N GLY A 29 10.69 -19.06 -29.34
CA GLY A 29 10.98 -20.37 -29.93
C GLY A 29 11.70 -21.41 -29.05
N LYS A 30 10.92 -22.45 -28.76
CA LYS A 30 11.26 -23.89 -28.68
C LYS A 30 11.84 -24.44 -27.36
N SER A 31 10.93 -25.18 -26.70
CA SER A 31 11.13 -26.44 -25.95
C SER A 31 12.14 -26.44 -24.79
N CYS A 32 11.63 -26.62 -23.57
CA CYS A 32 11.91 -27.77 -22.69
C CYS A 32 11.32 -27.54 -21.28
N GLY A 33 10.76 -28.59 -20.67
CA GLY A 33 10.55 -28.70 -19.22
C GLY A 33 9.37 -27.92 -18.65
N LEU A 34 8.18 -28.54 -18.66
CA LEU A 34 7.00 -28.03 -17.98
C LEU A 34 7.09 -28.30 -16.46
N GLU A 35 7.94 -27.55 -15.77
CA GLU A 35 7.76 -27.22 -14.35
C GLU A 35 7.97 -25.71 -14.20
N ILE A 36 7.08 -24.93 -14.83
CA ILE A 36 6.94 -23.52 -14.48
C ILE A 36 6.12 -23.48 -13.20
N LEU A 37 6.80 -23.74 -12.08
CA LEU A 37 6.37 -23.29 -10.78
C LEU A 37 6.28 -21.76 -10.89
N PHE A 38 5.10 -21.23 -11.18
CA PHE A 38 4.85 -19.80 -11.31
C PHE A 38 5.04 -19.12 -9.94
N LYS A 39 6.31 -18.92 -9.55
CA LYS A 39 6.72 -17.89 -8.59
C LYS A 39 6.54 -16.54 -9.27
N VAL A 40 5.29 -16.16 -9.55
CA VAL A 40 4.95 -14.76 -9.76
C VAL A 40 5.20 -14.10 -8.40
N PRO A 41 6.14 -13.13 -8.29
CA PRO A 41 6.39 -12.44 -7.04
C PRO A 41 5.07 -11.84 -6.54
N LEU A 42 4.76 -12.01 -5.25
CA LEU A 42 3.50 -11.59 -4.60
C LEU A 42 3.08 -10.17 -4.98
N LEU A 43 4.07 -9.27 -5.06
CA LEU A 43 3.96 -7.88 -5.55
C LEU A 43 3.20 -7.73 -6.87
N LYS A 44 3.30 -8.71 -7.78
CA LYS A 44 2.67 -8.69 -9.11
C LYS A 44 1.20 -9.16 -9.11
N ARG A 45 0.76 -9.91 -8.08
CA ARG A 45 -0.66 -10.30 -7.91
C ARG A 45 -1.43 -9.25 -7.13
N ILE A 46 -0.83 -8.70 -6.08
CA ILE A 46 -1.34 -7.56 -5.30
C ILE A 46 -1.67 -6.39 -6.24
N THR A 47 -0.82 -6.14 -7.24
CA THR A 47 -1.01 -5.04 -8.19
C THR A 47 -2.23 -5.20 -9.09
N MET A 48 -2.68 -6.41 -9.45
CA MET A 48 -3.82 -6.54 -10.37
C MET A 48 -5.17 -6.22 -9.72
N TRP A 49 -5.42 -6.73 -8.51
CA TRP A 49 -6.72 -6.53 -7.85
C TRP A 49 -6.86 -5.10 -7.32
N MET A 50 -5.78 -4.52 -6.79
CA MET A 50 -5.78 -3.10 -6.44
C MET A 50 -5.97 -2.19 -7.66
N GLN A 51 -5.40 -2.52 -8.82
CA GLN A 51 -5.64 -1.74 -10.04
C GLN A 51 -7.11 -1.79 -10.48
N TYR A 52 -7.76 -2.95 -10.35
CA TYR A 52 -9.19 -3.07 -10.65
C TYR A 52 -10.03 -2.25 -9.66
N SER A 53 -9.78 -2.41 -8.36
CA SER A 53 -10.49 -1.67 -7.30
C SER A 53 -10.28 -0.15 -7.42
N ALA A 54 -9.05 0.28 -7.72
CA ALA A 54 -8.70 1.68 -7.88
C ALA A 54 -9.44 2.39 -9.02
N SER A 55 -9.90 1.64 -10.03
CA SER A 55 -10.73 2.21 -11.11
C SER A 55 -12.10 2.70 -10.62
N GLN A 56 -12.55 2.24 -9.46
CA GLN A 56 -13.83 2.58 -8.86
C GLN A 56 -13.69 3.56 -7.68
N TRP A 57 -12.47 3.91 -7.27
CA TRP A 57 -12.27 4.81 -6.14
C TRP A 57 -12.65 6.25 -6.50
N PRO A 58 -13.14 7.04 -5.52
CA PRO A 58 -13.48 8.43 -5.76
C PRO A 58 -12.25 9.21 -6.25
N VAL A 59 -12.49 10.15 -7.17
CA VAL A 59 -11.47 11.09 -7.61
C VAL A 59 -11.26 12.11 -6.50
N ALA A 60 -10.01 12.27 -6.04
CA ALA A 60 -9.68 13.22 -5.00
C ALA A 60 -9.71 14.65 -5.58
N GLU A 61 -10.83 15.34 -5.42
CA GLU A 61 -10.98 16.75 -5.84
C GLU A 61 -10.87 17.72 -4.66
N ASN A 62 -11.11 17.21 -3.45
CA ASN A 62 -11.03 17.95 -2.19
C ASN A 62 -10.57 17.00 -1.08
N LEU A 63 -10.28 17.57 0.10
CA LEU A 63 -9.77 16.82 1.25
C LEU A 63 -10.68 15.64 1.65
N ASN A 64 -12.00 15.81 1.67
CA ASN A 64 -12.91 14.74 2.06
C ASN A 64 -12.87 13.58 1.06
N LEU A 65 -12.90 13.86 -0.25
CA LEU A 65 -12.77 12.83 -1.29
C LEU A 65 -11.38 12.19 -1.30
N ALA A 66 -10.33 12.94 -0.96
CA ALA A 66 -8.98 12.41 -0.80
C ALA A 66 -8.89 11.43 0.36
N VAL A 67 -9.49 11.76 1.51
CA VAL A 67 -9.57 10.87 2.69
C VAL A 67 -10.48 9.68 2.42
N GLU A 68 -11.57 9.85 1.66
CA GLU A 68 -12.43 8.74 1.25
C GLU A 68 -11.69 7.75 0.35
N ARG A 69 -10.96 8.26 -0.65
CA ARG A 69 -10.08 7.45 -1.49
C ARG A 69 -9.02 6.71 -0.67
N MET A 70 -8.38 7.40 0.28
CA MET A 70 -7.41 6.79 1.20
C MET A 70 -8.05 5.68 2.03
N SER A 71 -9.29 5.87 2.50
CA SER A 71 -10.04 4.82 3.21
C SER A 71 -10.26 3.59 2.33
N CYS A 72 -10.58 3.77 1.04
CA CYS A 72 -10.69 2.65 0.10
C CYS A 72 -9.36 1.91 -0.09
N GLU A 73 -8.25 2.65 -0.22
CA GLU A 73 -6.90 2.09 -0.35
C GLU A 73 -6.49 1.27 0.88
N LEU A 74 -6.71 1.82 2.07
CA LEU A 74 -6.42 1.16 3.35
C LEU A 74 -7.30 -0.09 3.56
N ASN A 75 -8.58 -0.05 3.20
CA ASN A 75 -9.45 -1.23 3.25
C ASN A 75 -8.98 -2.32 2.29
N ALA A 76 -8.55 -1.95 1.08
CA ALA A 76 -8.02 -2.90 0.11
C ALA A 76 -6.73 -3.55 0.62
N LEU A 77 -5.81 -2.76 1.19
CA LEU A 77 -4.60 -3.28 1.82
C LEU A 77 -4.93 -4.22 2.99
N SER A 78 -5.80 -3.79 3.91
CA SER A 78 -6.21 -4.63 5.05
C SER A 78 -6.75 -5.99 4.59
N PHE A 79 -7.61 -6.00 3.57
CA PHE A 79 -8.15 -7.22 2.98
C PHE A 79 -7.06 -8.11 2.39
N GLU A 80 -6.13 -7.56 1.61
CA GLU A 80 -5.04 -8.33 0.98
C GLU A 80 -4.11 -8.96 2.02
N TYR A 81 -3.71 -8.19 3.03
CA TYR A 81 -2.89 -8.69 4.13
C TYR A 81 -3.64 -9.77 4.94
N HIS A 82 -4.93 -9.60 5.19
CA HIS A 82 -5.74 -10.64 5.84
C HIS A 82 -5.86 -11.90 4.98
N HIS A 83 -6.13 -11.73 3.68
CA HIS A 83 -6.25 -12.85 2.74
C HIS A 83 -4.95 -13.67 2.68
N GLU A 84 -3.79 -13.02 2.72
CA GLU A 84 -2.49 -13.69 2.74
C GLU A 84 -2.30 -14.58 3.99
N THR A 85 -2.85 -14.19 5.15
CA THR A 85 -2.81 -15.03 6.36
C THR A 85 -3.62 -16.33 6.24
N VAL A 86 -4.64 -16.36 5.39
CA VAL A 86 -5.58 -17.49 5.26
C VAL A 86 -5.27 -18.35 4.04
N TYR A 87 -4.94 -17.72 2.92
CA TYR A 87 -4.81 -18.36 1.60
C TYR A 87 -3.41 -18.20 0.99
N GLY A 88 -2.55 -17.40 1.61
CA GLY A 88 -1.20 -17.14 1.14
C GLY A 88 -0.26 -18.31 1.40
N ASN A 89 0.90 -18.28 0.72
CA ASN A 89 1.96 -19.25 1.01
C ASN A 89 2.58 -19.02 2.40
N SER A 90 2.40 -17.82 2.95
CA SER A 90 2.80 -17.43 4.30
C SER A 90 1.97 -18.09 5.40
N ALA A 91 0.78 -18.65 5.10
CA ALA A 91 -0.10 -19.30 6.07
C ALA A 91 0.53 -20.51 6.78
N PHE A 92 1.67 -21.00 6.29
CA PHE A 92 2.41 -22.13 6.86
C PHE A 92 3.61 -21.70 7.73
N ASP A 93 3.86 -20.40 7.86
CA ASP A 93 4.94 -19.83 8.67
C ASP A 93 4.37 -18.84 9.69
N GLU A 94 4.56 -19.15 10.98
CA GLU A 94 3.93 -18.41 12.08
C GLU A 94 4.41 -16.95 12.15
N GLU A 95 5.69 -16.70 11.89
CA GLU A 95 6.26 -15.34 11.89
C GLU A 95 5.64 -14.49 10.76
N SER A 96 5.55 -15.04 9.55
CA SER A 96 4.89 -14.38 8.43
C SER A 96 3.42 -14.13 8.73
N VAL A 97 2.67 -15.09 9.28
CA VAL A 97 1.26 -14.91 9.64
C VAL A 97 1.10 -13.76 10.63
N MET A 98 1.90 -13.70 11.69
CA MET A 98 1.84 -12.60 12.67
C MET A 98 2.12 -11.25 12.02
N TYR A 99 3.12 -11.17 11.13
CA TYR A 99 3.42 -9.96 10.36
C TYR A 99 2.21 -9.52 9.52
N TYR A 100 1.64 -10.42 8.72
CA TYR A 100 0.51 -10.08 7.84
C TYR A 100 -0.75 -9.71 8.63
N MET A 101 -1.03 -10.37 9.77
CA MET A 101 -2.12 -10.00 10.67
C MET A 101 -1.93 -8.59 11.23
N LYS A 102 -0.74 -8.27 11.74
CA LYS A 102 -0.42 -6.95 12.29
C LYS A 102 -0.58 -5.84 11.25
N GLU A 103 -0.08 -6.08 10.03
CA GLU A 103 -0.24 -5.12 8.93
C GLU A 103 -1.70 -4.97 8.52
N SER A 104 -2.48 -6.06 8.46
CA SER A 104 -3.91 -6.01 8.17
C SER A 104 -4.68 -5.16 9.18
N GLU A 105 -4.42 -5.35 10.48
CA GLU A 105 -5.03 -4.58 11.58
C GLU A 105 -4.63 -3.10 11.53
N LYS A 106 -3.36 -2.81 11.19
CA LYS A 106 -2.88 -1.43 11.01
C LYS A 106 -3.66 -0.69 9.92
N TYR A 107 -3.87 -1.33 8.76
CA TYR A 107 -4.62 -0.70 7.66
C TYR A 107 -6.12 -0.59 7.97
N ASP A 108 -6.72 -1.57 8.64
CA ASP A 108 -8.11 -1.50 9.10
C ASP A 108 -8.32 -0.34 10.10
N LEU A 109 -7.38 -0.16 11.04
CA LEU A 109 -7.38 0.99 11.95
C LEU A 109 -7.32 2.31 11.17
N GLY A 110 -6.43 2.41 10.19
CA GLY A 110 -6.33 3.58 9.31
C GLY A 110 -7.65 3.88 8.60
N ALA A 111 -8.28 2.87 8.00
CA ALA A 111 -9.54 3.03 7.31
C ALA A 111 -10.65 3.53 8.25
N LYS A 112 -10.70 3.03 9.50
CA LYS A 112 -11.62 3.50 10.54
C LYS A 112 -11.35 4.95 10.95
N LEU A 113 -10.08 5.37 11.03
CA LEU A 113 -9.73 6.77 11.30
C LEU A 113 -10.21 7.69 10.18
N CYS A 114 -10.05 7.29 8.92
CA CYS A 114 -10.59 8.03 7.78
C CYS A 114 -12.12 8.19 7.87
N GLN A 115 -12.85 7.12 8.19
CA GLN A 115 -14.31 7.19 8.36
C GLN A 115 -14.71 8.13 9.51
N LYS A 116 -14.02 8.06 10.64
CA LYS A 116 -14.30 8.96 11.78
C LYS A 116 -14.08 10.43 11.39
N TYR A 117 -13.04 10.75 10.63
CA TYR A 117 -12.84 12.10 10.10
C TYR A 117 -13.97 12.52 9.15
N ILE A 118 -14.33 11.67 8.16
CA ILE A 118 -15.41 11.96 7.19
C ILE A 118 -16.75 12.19 7.90
N TYR A 119 -17.03 11.46 8.97
CA TYR A 119 -18.24 11.63 9.78
C TYR A 119 -18.14 12.74 10.84
N ASN A 120 -17.11 13.58 10.79
CA ASN A 120 -16.86 14.69 11.72
C ASN A 120 -16.78 14.25 13.20
N VAL A 121 -16.33 13.03 13.45
CA VAL A 121 -16.04 12.52 14.81
C VAL A 121 -14.66 12.97 15.27
N LEU A 122 -13.71 13.09 14.34
CA LEU A 122 -12.36 13.62 14.58
C LEU A 122 -12.21 14.93 13.83
N ASP A 123 -11.52 15.90 14.42
CA ASP A 123 -11.01 17.04 13.67
C ASP A 123 -9.76 16.67 12.86
N LEU A 124 -9.29 17.60 12.02
CA LEU A 124 -8.16 17.35 11.12
C LEU A 124 -6.86 17.09 11.89
N ASP A 125 -6.62 17.78 13.00
CA ASP A 125 -5.39 17.65 13.77
C ASP A 125 -5.34 16.32 14.51
N GLU A 126 -6.46 15.92 15.11
CA GLU A 126 -6.64 14.63 15.77
C GLU A 126 -6.52 13.48 14.76
N PHE A 127 -7.16 13.61 13.59
CA PHE A 127 -7.04 12.64 12.50
C PHE A 127 -5.58 12.45 12.08
N CYS A 128 -4.86 13.53 11.76
CA CYS A 128 -3.46 13.45 11.35
C CYS A 128 -2.57 12.88 12.45
N THR A 129 -2.78 13.27 13.71
CA THR A 129 -2.04 12.75 14.87
C THR A 129 -2.22 11.23 15.00
N LEU A 130 -3.47 10.75 14.96
CA LEU A 130 -3.77 9.33 15.09
C LEU A 130 -3.22 8.51 13.91
N MET A 131 -3.26 9.05 12.69
CA MET A 131 -2.68 8.41 11.52
C MET A 131 -1.15 8.28 11.63
N VAL A 132 -0.46 9.29 12.15
CA VAL A 132 0.98 9.22 12.40
C VAL A 132 1.31 8.21 13.50
N LEU A 133 0.55 8.20 14.61
CA LEU A 133 0.73 7.23 15.69
C LEU A 133 0.49 5.78 15.24
N ALA A 134 -0.39 5.59 14.26
CA ALA A 134 -0.63 4.29 13.62
C ALA A 134 0.44 3.89 12.58
N ASN A 135 1.53 4.67 12.43
CA ASN A 135 2.56 4.48 11.39
C ASN A 135 2.01 4.54 9.96
N LEU A 136 1.01 5.40 9.71
CA LEU A 136 0.38 5.61 8.40
C LEU A 136 0.70 6.99 7.79
N LYS A 137 1.80 7.62 8.22
CA LYS A 137 2.24 8.94 7.75
C LYS A 137 2.37 9.01 6.21
N CYS A 138 2.81 7.93 5.56
CA CYS A 138 2.95 7.89 4.11
C CYS A 138 1.63 8.14 3.36
N PHE A 139 0.50 7.70 3.90
CA PHE A 139 -0.82 7.96 3.31
C PHE A 139 -1.19 9.44 3.43
N LEU A 140 -0.89 10.09 4.55
CA LEU A 140 -1.06 11.53 4.69
C LEU A 140 -0.20 12.31 3.69
N ALA A 141 1.04 11.88 3.47
CA ALA A 141 1.94 12.51 2.49
C ALA A 141 1.36 12.44 1.06
N ASN A 142 0.66 11.34 0.70
CA ASN A 142 0.02 11.19 -0.61
C ASN A 142 -1.12 12.18 -0.85
N ILE A 143 -1.74 12.72 0.21
CA ILE A 143 -2.81 13.72 0.12
C ILE A 143 -2.38 15.13 0.57
N SER A 144 -1.08 15.36 0.75
CA SER A 144 -0.51 16.61 1.29
C SER A 144 -0.98 17.86 0.56
N HIS A 145 -1.20 17.79 -0.74
CA HIS A 145 -1.71 18.89 -1.57
C HIS A 145 -3.17 19.30 -1.28
N PHE A 146 -3.94 18.46 -0.57
CA PHE A 146 -5.28 18.79 -0.07
C PHE A 146 -5.27 19.29 1.39
N LEU A 147 -4.13 19.19 2.07
CA LEU A 147 -4.00 19.56 3.47
C LEU A 147 -3.59 21.03 3.61
N PRO A 148 -4.04 21.72 4.67
CA PRO A 148 -3.52 23.02 5.04
C PRO A 148 -2.00 23.03 5.25
N GLU A 149 -1.33 24.11 4.88
CA GLU A 149 0.14 24.21 4.92
C GLU A 149 0.70 24.07 6.36
N ASP A 150 -0.01 24.56 7.36
CA ASP A 150 0.34 24.39 8.77
C ASP A 150 0.32 22.93 9.21
N VAL A 151 -0.66 22.14 8.75
CA VAL A 151 -0.73 20.69 8.99
C VAL A 151 0.41 19.97 8.28
N VAL A 152 0.65 20.29 7.00
CA VAL A 152 1.74 19.71 6.21
C VAL A 152 3.10 19.92 6.88
N ASN A 153 3.35 21.14 7.38
CA ASN A 153 4.58 21.48 8.07
C ASN A 153 4.68 20.81 9.45
N LYS A 154 3.59 20.81 10.23
CA LYS A 154 3.53 20.19 11.57
C LYS A 154 3.91 18.71 11.53
N PHE A 155 3.39 17.97 10.55
CA PHE A 155 3.62 16.53 10.42
C PHE A 155 4.76 16.16 9.45
N GLN A 156 5.46 17.15 8.89
CA GLN A 156 6.56 16.98 7.93
C GLN A 156 6.14 16.08 6.75
N LEU A 157 5.07 16.46 6.06
CA LEU A 157 4.47 15.68 4.95
C LEU A 157 5.03 16.04 3.56
N ASN A 158 6.05 16.89 3.50
CA ASN A 158 6.66 17.37 2.25
C ASN A 158 7.64 16.38 1.63
N ASP A 159 8.11 15.40 2.39
CA ASP A 159 9.05 14.41 1.89
C ASP A 159 8.29 13.28 1.17
N PRO A 160 8.71 12.87 -0.04
CA PRO A 160 8.15 11.70 -0.69
C PRO A 160 8.35 10.49 0.22
N PRO A 161 7.34 9.59 0.35
CA PRO A 161 7.43 8.46 1.26
C PRO A 161 8.65 7.60 0.92
N SER A 162 9.64 7.54 1.82
CA SER A 162 10.71 6.55 1.73
C SER A 162 10.15 5.22 2.20
N TYR A 163 10.11 4.23 1.31
CA TYR A 163 9.67 2.87 1.64
C TYR A 163 10.76 2.07 2.39
N GLU A 164 11.85 2.72 2.81
CA GLU A 164 13.04 2.06 3.36
C GLU A 164 12.97 1.81 4.88
N ASP A 165 12.00 2.40 5.60
CA ASP A 165 11.90 2.27 7.07
C ASP A 165 10.98 1.13 7.56
N ALA A 166 10.39 0.33 6.65
CA ALA A 166 9.52 -0.79 7.03
C ALA A 166 10.29 -2.07 7.39
N GLY A 167 11.63 -2.07 7.36
CA GLY A 167 12.44 -3.29 7.40
C GLY A 167 13.47 -3.41 8.51
N ASN A 168 13.66 -2.41 9.38
CA ASN A 168 14.74 -2.45 10.37
C ASN A 168 14.23 -2.54 11.81
N ALA A 169 13.68 -3.70 12.16
CA ALA A 169 13.52 -4.12 13.54
C ALA A 169 14.46 -5.30 13.80
N GLY A 170 15.57 -5.02 14.49
CA GLY A 170 16.34 -6.05 15.20
C GLY A 170 17.73 -6.39 14.66
N GLU A 171 18.66 -5.44 14.64
CA GLU A 171 20.06 -5.79 14.90
C GLU A 171 20.29 -5.70 16.41
N GLU A 172 20.27 -6.85 17.09
CA GLU A 172 20.76 -7.00 18.45
C GLU A 172 22.24 -6.62 18.49
N SER A 173 22.54 -5.56 19.25
CA SER A 173 23.91 -5.20 19.61
C SER A 173 24.46 -6.26 20.55
N GLU A 174 25.30 -7.13 20.02
CA GLU A 174 26.12 -8.07 20.77
C GLU A 174 27.12 -7.28 21.62
N VAL A 175 26.81 -7.13 22.92
CA VAL A 175 27.70 -6.50 23.90
C VAL A 175 28.85 -7.47 24.20
N ALA A 176 30.01 -7.17 23.66
CA ALA A 176 31.28 -7.81 23.99
C ALA A 176 31.60 -7.59 25.48
N ASN A 177 31.51 -8.67 26.28
CA ASN A 177 32.10 -8.70 27.61
C ASN A 177 33.56 -9.14 27.50
N THR A 178 34.45 -8.18 27.70
CA THR A 178 35.88 -8.39 27.90
C THR A 178 36.10 -8.93 29.32
N GLU A 179 36.34 -10.24 29.45
CA GLU A 179 36.89 -10.80 30.69
C GLU A 179 38.41 -10.61 30.72
N ASN A 180 38.86 -9.80 31.68
CA ASN A 180 40.24 -9.75 32.14
C ASN A 180 40.54 -11.02 32.96
N SER A 181 41.59 -11.76 32.59
CA SER A 181 42.46 -12.53 33.49
C SER A 181 43.77 -12.86 32.81
#